data_AF-A0A7S3MZK7-F1
#
_entry.id   AF-A0A7S3MZK7-F1
#
_cell.length_a   1.000
_cell.length_b   1.000
_cell.length_c   1.000
_cell.angle_alpha   90.00
_cell.angle_beta   90.00
_cell.angle_gamma   90.00
#
_symmetry.space_group_name_H-M   'P 1'
#
loop_
_entity.id
_entity.type
_entity.pdbx_description
1 polymer ?
#
loop_
_entity_poly.entity_id
_entity_poly.type
_entity_poly.pdbx_seq_one_letter_code
_entity_poly.pdbx_strand_id
1 'polypeptide(L)'
;SLRNTEWAYGIVLYTGHDSKVMMNSLKSKTKFSKIEKSINKYILISIFIQFSVCFFSAVYTSVWQNINANSKNYFYLGLKANPIQKDYDEFAHSLTSQILVNFGKWFLIMMNFVSISLLVSLEMVKFAQG
;
A
#
# COMPACT_ATOMS: atom_id res chain seq x y z
N SER A 1 -17.51 -31.64 -34.73
CA SER A 1 -16.53 -32.48 -35.44
C SER A 1 -17.26 -33.32 -36.46
N LEU A 2 -16.71 -33.47 -37.66
CA LEU A 2 -17.22 -34.45 -38.63
C LEU A 2 -17.04 -35.85 -38.02
N ARG A 3 -18.06 -36.70 -38.11
CA ARG A 3 -18.01 -38.09 -37.63
C ARG A 3 -18.73 -38.98 -38.64
N ASN A 4 -18.23 -40.20 -38.81
CA ASN A 4 -18.81 -41.27 -39.63
C ASN A 4 -18.95 -40.97 -41.13
N THR A 5 -17.97 -40.27 -41.72
CA THR A 5 -17.85 -40.01 -43.17
C THR A 5 -16.38 -39.92 -43.56
N GLU A 6 -16.01 -40.40 -44.76
CA GLU A 6 -14.61 -40.55 -45.20
C GLU A 6 -13.98 -39.23 -45.66
N TRP A 7 -14.74 -38.38 -46.37
CA TRP A 7 -14.31 -37.04 -46.78
C TRP A 7 -15.50 -36.11 -47.00
N ALA A 8 -15.24 -34.80 -46.92
CA ALA A 8 -16.21 -33.76 -47.23
C ALA A 8 -15.52 -32.58 -47.91
N TYR A 9 -16.03 -32.14 -49.06
CA TYR A 9 -15.62 -30.88 -49.70
C TYR A 9 -16.55 -29.76 -49.24
N GLY A 10 -15.97 -28.60 -48.93
CA GLY A 10 -16.73 -27.44 -48.48
C GLY A 10 -15.99 -26.15 -48.78
N ILE A 11 -16.75 -25.07 -48.95
CA ILE A 11 -16.22 -23.72 -49.14
C ILE A 11 -16.35 -22.96 -47.82
N VAL A 12 -15.27 -22.32 -47.39
CA VAL A 12 -15.25 -21.54 -46.15
C VAL A 12 -15.92 -20.19 -46.40
N LEU A 13 -17.09 -19.98 -45.79
CA LEU A 13 -17.85 -18.73 -45.90
C LEU A 13 -17.51 -17.72 -44.80
N TYR A 14 -17.18 -18.20 -43.60
CA TYR A 14 -16.88 -17.36 -42.44
C TYR A 14 -15.57 -17.82 -41.80
N THR A 15 -14.68 -16.87 -41.51
CA THR A 15 -13.38 -17.12 -40.89
C THR A 15 -13.21 -16.30 -39.63
N GLY A 16 -12.40 -16.79 -38.70
CA GLY A 16 -12.03 -16.03 -37.50
C GLY A 16 -13.22 -15.47 -36.74
N HIS A 17 -13.23 -14.15 -36.54
CA HIS A 17 -14.19 -13.43 -35.69
C HIS A 17 -15.61 -13.45 -36.23
N ASP A 18 -15.77 -13.68 -37.53
CA ASP A 18 -17.07 -13.78 -38.21
C ASP A 18 -17.66 -15.19 -38.10
N SER A 19 -16.90 -16.16 -37.58
CA SER A 19 -17.44 -17.49 -37.30
C SER A 19 -18.51 -17.40 -36.20
N LYS A 20 -19.64 -18.10 -36.40
CA LYS A 20 -20.72 -18.17 -35.39
C LYS A 20 -20.23 -18.61 -34.01
N VAL A 21 -19.18 -19.44 -33.96
CA VAL A 21 -18.55 -19.88 -32.71
C VAL A 21 -17.86 -18.72 -31.99
N MET A 22 -17.09 -17.89 -32.72
CA MET A 22 -16.43 -16.73 -32.13
C MET A 22 -17.41 -15.61 -31.79
N MET A 23 -18.46 -15.40 -32.59
CA MET A 23 -19.54 -14.44 -32.28
C MET A 23 -20.35 -14.82 -31.04
N ASN A 24 -20.54 -16.12 -30.78
CA ASN A 24 -21.17 -16.62 -29.55
C ASN A 24 -20.19 -16.72 -28.38
N SER A 25 -18.90 -16.52 -28.61
CA SER A 25 -17.93 -16.49 -27.52
C SER A 25 -18.07 -15.18 -26.75
N LEU A 26 -18.32 -15.30 -25.45
CA LEU A 26 -18.31 -14.14 -24.56
C LEU A 26 -16.89 -13.56 -24.54
N LYS A 27 -16.74 -12.30 -24.96
CA LYS A 27 -15.49 -11.55 -24.87
C LYS A 27 -14.91 -11.73 -23.47
N SER A 28 -13.65 -12.17 -23.38
CA SER A 28 -13.00 -12.47 -22.11
C SER A 28 -13.12 -11.28 -21.16
N LYS A 29 -13.90 -11.47 -20.09
CA LYS A 29 -13.99 -10.52 -18.99
C LYS A 29 -13.05 -11.00 -17.90
N THR A 30 -12.17 -10.13 -17.44
CA THR A 30 -11.35 -10.36 -16.25
C THR A 30 -12.28 -10.62 -15.06
N LYS A 31 -12.30 -11.86 -14.58
CA LYS A 31 -13.10 -12.27 -13.43
C LYS A 31 -12.27 -12.01 -12.18
N PHE A 32 -12.58 -10.91 -11.48
CA PHE A 32 -12.06 -10.69 -10.14
C PHE A 32 -12.83 -11.56 -9.14
N SER A 33 -12.13 -12.34 -8.34
CA SER A 33 -12.75 -13.16 -7.30
C SER A 33 -13.32 -12.28 -6.18
N LYS A 34 -14.36 -12.76 -5.49
CA LYS A 34 -14.88 -12.10 -4.27
C LYS A 34 -13.77 -11.90 -3.23
N ILE A 35 -12.84 -12.86 -3.15
CA ILE A 35 -11.69 -12.83 -2.24
C ILE A 35 -10.75 -11.66 -2.60
N GLU A 36 -10.49 -11.43 -3.89
CA GLU A 36 -9.64 -10.32 -4.35
C GLU A 36 -10.23 -8.95 -4.00
N LYS A 37 -11.56 -8.81 -4.10
CA LYS A 37 -12.24 -7.57 -3.67
C LYS A 37 -12.12 -7.37 -2.15
N SER A 38 -12.26 -8.43 -1.36
CA SER A 38 -12.09 -8.36 0.10
C SER A 38 -10.66 -8.01 0.50
N ILE A 39 -9.65 -8.60 -0.15
CA ILE A 39 -8.24 -8.29 0.07
C ILE A 39 -7.94 -6.82 -0.18
N ASN A 40 -8.41 -6.27 -1.30
CA ASN A 40 -8.21 -4.85 -1.62
C ASN A 40 -8.82 -3.93 -0.54
N LYS A 41 -9.96 -4.33 0.04
CA LYS A 41 -10.57 -3.62 1.16
C LYS A 41 -9.70 -3.68 2.43
N TYR A 42 -9.12 -4.84 2.76
CA TYR A 42 -8.22 -4.96 3.90
C TYR A 42 -6.93 -4.15 3.73
N ILE A 43 -6.36 -4.09 2.51
CA ILE A 43 -5.20 -3.24 2.20
C ILE A 43 -5.51 -1.77 2.52
N LEU A 44 -6.68 -1.29 2.10
CA LEU A 44 -7.10 0.10 2.36
C LEU A 44 -7.28 0.37 3.88
N ILE A 45 -7.85 -0.58 4.61
CA ILE A 45 -8.00 -0.48 6.08
C ILE A 45 -6.62 -0.45 6.77
N SER A 46 -5.67 -1.28 6.34
CA SER A 46 -4.33 -1.31 6.92
C SER A 46 -3.58 0.02 6.73
N ILE A 47 -3.71 0.66 5.56
CA ILE A 47 -3.13 2.00 5.32
C ILE A 47 -3.73 3.03 6.27
N PHE A 48 -5.05 2.97 6.51
CA PHE A 48 -5.72 3.89 7.42
C PHE A 48 -5.28 3.73 8.89
N ILE A 49 -5.17 2.48 9.35
CA ILE A 49 -4.68 2.16 10.70
C ILE A 49 -3.25 2.69 10.87
N GLN A 50 -2.39 2.46 9.89
CA GLN A 50 -1.02 2.93 9.89
C GLN A 50 -0.91 4.44 10.02
N PHE A 51 -1.67 5.17 9.20
CA PHE A 51 -1.70 6.63 9.26
C PHE A 51 -2.15 7.11 10.64
N SER A 52 -3.17 6.46 11.20
CA SER A 52 -3.70 6.78 12.54
C SER A 52 -2.63 6.56 13.62
N VAL A 53 -1.95 5.42 13.63
CA VAL A 53 -0.88 5.12 14.61
C VAL A 53 0.27 6.10 14.49
N CYS A 54 0.72 6.41 13.28
CA CYS A 54 1.79 7.40 13.06
C CYS A 54 1.38 8.79 13.55
N PHE A 55 0.12 9.18 13.30
CA PHE A 55 -0.42 10.47 13.75
C PHE A 55 -0.47 10.56 15.28
N PHE A 56 -1.03 9.56 15.96
CA PHE A 56 -1.09 9.54 17.42
C PHE A 56 0.30 9.54 18.05
N SER A 57 1.24 8.75 17.53
CA SER A 57 2.63 8.72 18.01
C SER A 57 3.36 10.04 17.81
N ALA A 58 3.15 10.72 16.69
CA ALA A 58 3.73 12.02 16.40
C ALA A 58 3.20 13.11 17.36
N VAL A 59 1.89 13.12 17.62
CA VAL A 59 1.26 14.03 18.58
C VAL A 59 1.79 13.76 19.99
N TYR A 60 1.79 12.49 20.42
CA TYR A 60 2.30 12.10 21.74
C TYR A 60 3.75 12.53 21.96
N THR A 61 4.62 12.27 20.98
CA THR A 61 6.03 12.66 21.03
C THR A 61 6.20 14.17 21.11
N SER A 62 5.42 14.93 20.33
CA SER A 62 5.49 16.40 20.31
C SER A 62 5.00 17.02 21.62
N VAL A 63 3.95 16.47 22.23
CA VAL A 63 3.46 16.89 23.56
C VAL A 63 4.49 16.55 24.64
N TRP A 64 5.05 15.33 24.60
CA TRP A 64 6.06 14.89 25.55
C TRP A 64 7.33 15.76 25.49
N GLN A 65 7.78 16.13 24.28
CA GLN A 65 8.92 17.03 24.08
C GLN A 65 8.65 18.41 24.68
N ASN A 66 7.48 19.00 24.45
CA ASN A 66 7.13 20.32 25.00
C ASN A 66 7.09 20.33 26.54
N ILE A 67 6.52 19.29 27.17
CA ILE A 67 6.44 19.20 28.63
C ILE A 67 7.82 18.99 29.26
N ASN A 68 8.63 18.10 28.69
CA ASN A 68 9.93 17.74 29.29
C ASN A 68 11.07 18.69 28.92
N ALA A 69 10.95 19.49 27.85
CA ALA A 69 11.93 20.49 27.45
C ALA A 69 12.23 21.52 28.55
N ASN A 70 11.22 21.87 29.37
CA ASN A 70 11.38 22.83 30.47
C ASN A 70 11.82 22.21 31.80
N SER A 71 11.68 20.89 31.99
CA SER A 71 11.82 20.27 33.32
C SER A 71 13.07 19.41 33.49
N LYS A 72 13.59 18.78 32.43
CA LYS A 72 14.68 17.81 32.54
C LYS A 72 15.78 18.04 31.50
N ASN A 73 16.94 18.51 31.97
CA ASN A 73 18.18 18.61 31.19
C ASN A 73 18.76 17.21 30.92
N TYR A 74 18.16 16.45 30.01
CA TYR A 74 18.74 15.21 29.54
C TYR A 74 19.82 15.52 28.49
N PHE A 75 21.07 15.69 28.94
CA PHE A 75 22.24 15.99 28.09
C PHE A 75 22.42 14.98 26.94
N TYR A 76 22.10 13.70 27.18
CA TYR A 76 22.14 12.63 26.18
C TYR A 76 21.01 12.70 25.13
N LEU A 77 19.83 13.24 25.49
CA LEU A 77 18.72 13.34 24.54
C LEU A 77 18.83 14.54 23.59
N GLY A 78 19.82 15.43 23.78
CA GLY A 78 20.01 16.58 22.89
C GLY A 78 18.80 17.52 22.81
N LEU A 79 17.95 17.53 23.85
CA LEU A 79 16.74 18.38 23.91
C LEU A 79 17.07 19.89 23.97
N LYS A 80 18.32 20.23 24.31
CA LYS A 80 18.89 21.57 24.14
C LYS A 80 19.78 21.54 22.90
N ALA A 81 19.39 22.28 21.87
CA ALA A 81 20.12 22.40 20.62
C ALA A 81 21.59 22.76 20.86
N ASN A 82 22.50 21.92 20.37
CA ASN A 82 23.88 22.33 20.15
C ASN A 82 23.89 23.47 19.13
N PRO A 83 24.77 24.49 19.26
CA PRO A 83 24.79 25.66 18.37
C PRO A 83 25.04 25.29 16.89
N ILE A 84 25.55 24.09 16.61
CA ILE A 84 25.77 23.56 15.25
C ILE A 84 24.46 23.10 14.59
N GLN A 85 23.42 22.79 15.38
CA GLN A 85 22.11 22.36 14.89
C GLN A 85 21.12 23.53 14.72
N LYS A 86 21.52 24.74 15.11
CA LYS A 86 20.71 25.96 14.95
C LYS A 86 20.48 26.36 13.48
N ASP A 87 21.41 26.03 12.58
CA ASP A 87 21.30 26.39 11.15
C ASP A 87 20.20 25.62 10.40
N TYR A 88 19.74 24.48 10.93
CA TYR A 88 18.57 23.77 10.41
C TYR A 88 17.26 24.13 11.15
N ASP A 89 17.36 24.86 12.27
CA ASP A 89 16.25 25.11 13.21
C ASP A 89 15.57 26.48 13.02
N GLU A 90 16.10 27.38 12.19
CA GLU A 90 15.47 28.70 11.96
C GLU A 90 14.12 28.57 11.21
N PHE A 91 13.96 27.52 10.39
CA PHE A 91 12.67 27.13 9.79
C PHE A 91 11.79 26.26 10.74
N ALA A 92 12.37 25.74 11.83
CA ALA A 92 11.75 24.79 12.76
C ALA A 92 11.06 25.44 13.98
N HIS A 93 11.05 26.77 14.06
CA HIS A 93 10.42 27.52 15.16
C HIS A 93 8.89 27.42 15.18
N SER A 94 8.27 26.90 14.12
CA SER A 94 6.84 26.59 14.09
C SER A 94 6.56 25.23 14.72
N LEU A 95 5.59 25.17 15.65
CA LEU A 95 5.06 23.92 16.22
C LEU A 95 4.65 22.92 15.10
N THR A 96 4.20 23.45 13.96
CA THR A 96 3.76 22.67 12.80
C THR A 96 4.91 21.90 12.14
N SER A 97 6.11 22.49 12.02
CA SER A 97 7.27 21.81 11.43
C SER A 97 7.79 20.67 12.30
N GLN A 98 7.73 20.80 13.62
CA GLN A 98 8.16 19.74 14.55
C GLN A 98 7.22 18.53 14.49
N ILE A 99 5.91 18.77 14.44
CA ILE A 99 4.91 17.71 14.28
C ILE A 99 5.11 16.99 12.93
N LEU A 100 5.37 17.74 11.85
CA LEU A 100 5.59 17.17 10.52
C LEU A 100 6.85 16.29 10.46
N VAL A 101 7.96 16.75 11.03
CA VAL A 101 9.22 15.97 11.09
C VAL A 101 9.06 14.74 11.98
N ASN A 102 8.39 14.87 13.13
CA ASN A 102 8.11 13.74 14.03
C ASN A 102 7.16 12.72 13.37
N PHE A 103 6.16 13.17 12.61
CA PHE A 103 5.30 12.32 11.81
C PHE A 103 6.09 11.53 10.76
N GLY A 104 6.97 12.20 10.01
CA GLY A 104 7.84 11.54 9.03
C GLY A 104 8.76 10.46 9.65
N LYS A 105 9.31 10.72 10.84
CA LYS A 105 10.13 9.73 11.58
C LYS A 105 9.34 8.50 11.97
N TRP A 106 8.16 8.68 12.56
CA TRP A 106 7.28 7.58 12.94
C TRP A 106 6.77 6.79 11.73
N PHE A 107 6.47 7.50 10.63
CA PHE A 107 6.06 6.88 9.38
C PHE A 107 7.18 5.99 8.80
N LEU A 108 8.42 6.47 8.75
CA LEU A 108 9.57 5.68 8.28
C LEU A 108 9.82 4.43 9.13
N ILE A 109 9.76 4.56 10.46
CA ILE A 109 9.94 3.42 11.37
C ILE A 109 8.83 2.38 11.17
N MET A 110 7.58 2.84 11.05
CA MET A 110 6.43 1.97 10.89
C MET A 110 6.21 1.53 9.43
N MET A 111 6.98 2.02 8.45
CA MET A 111 6.82 1.68 7.03
C MET A 111 7.06 0.19 6.76
N ASN A 112 7.77 -0.50 7.65
CA ASN A 112 7.93 -1.96 7.63
C ASN A 112 6.72 -2.72 8.20
N PHE A 113 5.82 -2.04 8.92
CA PHE A 113 4.61 -2.61 9.54
C PHE A 113 3.42 -2.67 8.57
N VAL A 114 3.28 -1.70 7.66
CA VAL A 114 2.41 -1.83 6.47
C VAL A 114 3.18 -2.59 5.42
N SER A 115 3.07 -3.91 5.52
CA SER A 115 4.13 -4.79 5.11
C SER A 115 4.25 -4.98 3.60
N ILE A 116 5.49 -4.88 3.10
CA ILE A 116 5.94 -5.64 1.92
C ILE A 116 5.63 -7.14 2.15
N SER A 117 5.79 -7.65 3.38
CA SER A 117 5.54 -9.07 3.70
C SER A 117 4.08 -9.49 3.62
N LEU A 118 3.10 -8.60 3.84
CA LEU A 118 1.67 -8.94 3.77
C LEU A 118 1.23 -9.02 2.32
N LEU A 119 1.71 -8.11 1.47
CA LEU A 119 1.52 -8.19 0.02
C LEU A 119 2.15 -9.46 -0.55
N VAL A 120 3.43 -9.71 -0.23
CA VAL A 120 4.17 -10.89 -0.71
C VAL A 120 3.56 -12.20 -0.19
N SER A 121 3.15 -12.26 1.08
CA SER A 121 2.45 -13.44 1.63
C SER A 121 1.13 -13.69 0.90
N LEU A 122 0.41 -12.63 0.52
CA LEU A 122 -0.83 -12.74 -0.24
C LEU A 122 -0.61 -13.27 -1.65
N GLU A 123 0.41 -12.76 -2.36
CA GLU A 123 0.79 -13.28 -3.67
C GLU A 123 1.23 -14.74 -3.59
N MET A 124 1.97 -15.11 -2.55
CA MET A 124 2.40 -16.50 -2.35
C MET A 124 1.23 -17.44 -2.05
N VAL A 125 0.26 -17.01 -1.23
CA VAL A 125 -0.97 -17.79 -1.00
C VAL A 125 -1.80 -17.92 -2.28
N LYS A 126 -1.92 -16.85 -3.08
CA LYS A 126 -2.59 -16.91 -4.38
C LYS A 126 -1.90 -17.86 -5.35
N PHE A 127 -0.57 -17.87 -5.38
CA PHE A 127 0.21 -18.80 -6.20
C PHE A 127 0.05 -20.26 -5.75
N ALA A 128 -0.08 -20.49 -4.45
CA ALA A 128 -0.27 -21.83 -3.90
C ALA A 128 -1.71 -22.35 -4.03
N GLN A 129 -2.72 -21.47 -4.03
CA GLN A 129 -4.14 -21.81 -4.12
C GLN A 129 -4.72 -21.73 -5.55
N GLY A 130 -4.06 -21.00 -6.45
CA GLY A 130 -4.38 -20.92 -7.86
C GLY A 130 -3.76 -22.05 -8.66
#